data_AF-A0A950SX52-F1
#
_entry.id   AF-A0A950SX52-F1
#
_cell.length_a   1.000
_cell.length_b   1.000
_cell.length_c   1.000
_cell.angle_alpha   90.00
_cell.angle_beta   90.00
_cell.angle_gamma   90.00
#
_symmetry.space_group_name_H-M   'P 1'
#
loop_
_entity.id
_entity.type
_entity.pdbx_description
1 polymer ?
#
loop_
_entity_poly.entity_id
_entity_poly.type
_entity_poly.pdbx_seq_one_letter_code
_entity_poly.pdbx_strand_id
1 'polypeptide(L)'
;MPAAFRIGIDLGGTKIEGAAIDASGSIRFRHRVVTPARDYRATIDAITALIRTIEQEIGVAATVGIGIPGALSPTTGLVKNANSTWLIGRPLKRDIETALGRPAR
;
A
#
# COMPACT_ATOMS: atom_id res chain seq x y z
N MET A 1 16.49 16.05 -12.37
CA MET A 1 15.51 14.94 -12.20
C MET A 1 14.78 15.19 -10.90
N PRO A 2 13.44 15.10 -10.83
CA PRO A 2 12.75 15.20 -9.55
C PRO A 2 13.37 14.20 -8.57
N ALA A 3 13.51 14.60 -7.30
CA ALA A 3 14.00 13.70 -6.27
C ALA A 3 13.14 12.43 -6.29
N ALA A 4 13.76 11.26 -6.46
CA ALA A 4 13.03 10.01 -6.59
C ALA A 4 12.42 9.64 -5.23
N PHE A 5 11.14 9.96 -5.05
CA PHE A 5 10.38 9.55 -3.89
C PHE A 5 9.94 8.10 -4.01
N ARG A 6 9.88 7.43 -2.86
CA ARG A 6 9.30 6.10 -2.68
C ARG A 6 8.21 6.21 -1.63
N ILE A 7 7.08 5.55 -1.86
CA ILE A 7 6.01 5.42 -0.87
C ILE A 7 6.05 4.00 -0.31
N GLY A 8 6.18 3.89 1.00
CA GLY A 8 5.98 2.63 1.72
C GLY A 8 4.61 2.63 2.36
N ILE A 9 3.82 1.58 2.12
CA ILE A 9 2.55 1.30 2.79
C ILE A 9 2.75 0.13 3.74
N ASP A 10 2.31 0.27 4.99
CA ASP A 10 2.23 -0.82 5.96
C ASP A 10 0.76 -1.08 6.31
N LEU A 11 0.25 -2.22 5.83
CA LEU A 11 -1.11 -2.67 6.10
C LEU A 11 -1.15 -3.48 7.39
N GLY A 12 -1.60 -2.86 8.48
CA GLY A 12 -1.92 -3.55 9.74
C GLY A 12 -3.38 -3.97 9.83
N GLY A 13 -3.71 -4.79 10.82
CA GLY A 13 -5.10 -5.23 11.07
C GLY A 13 -6.03 -4.12 11.55
N THR A 14 -5.48 -3.04 12.12
CA THR A 14 -6.26 -1.93 12.71
C THR A 14 -5.96 -0.59 12.05
N LYS A 15 -4.74 -0.42 11.51
CA LYS A 15 -4.28 0.83 10.89
C LYS A 15 -3.50 0.52 9.62
N ILE A 16 -3.60 1.43 8.65
CA ILE A 16 -2.75 1.48 7.47
C ILE A 16 -1.88 2.71 7.60
N GLU A 17 -0.56 2.54 7.53
CA GLU A 17 0.39 3.64 7.51
C GLU A 17 0.99 3.80 6.12
N GLY A 18 1.19 5.04 5.70
CA GLY A 18 1.91 5.37 4.49
C GLY A 18 2.96 6.45 4.74
N ALA A 19 4.13 6.31 4.13
CA ALA A 19 5.22 7.28 4.26
C ALA A 19 5.88 7.55 2.91
N ALA A 20 6.10 8.83 2.59
CA ALA A 20 6.97 9.26 1.51
C ALA A 20 8.42 9.35 2.00
N ILE A 21 9.31 8.66 1.30
CA ILE A 21 10.73 8.55 1.59
C ILE A 21 11.47 9.15 0.41
N ASP A 22 12.34 10.12 0.65
CA ASP A 22 13.15 10.73 -0.39
C ASP A 22 14.37 9.87 -0.77
N ALA A 23 15.20 10.39 -1.69
CA ALA A 23 16.41 9.72 -2.14
C ALA A 23 17.49 9.57 -1.03
N SER A 24 17.46 10.42 0.00
CA SER A 24 18.36 10.31 1.17
C SER A 24 17.92 9.24 2.18
N GLY A 25 16.72 8.66 1.99
CA GLY A 25 16.11 7.76 2.97
C GLY A 25 15.32 8.48 4.06
N SER A 26 15.17 9.80 3.96
CA SER A 26 14.43 10.59 4.94
C SER A 26 12.94 10.52 4.68
N ILE A 27 12.15 10.34 5.74
CA ILE A 27 10.69 10.44 5.67
C ILE A 27 10.32 11.91 5.58
N ARG A 28 9.67 12.30 4.47
CA ARG A 28 9.20 13.67 4.24
C ARG A 28 7.76 13.88 4.61
N PHE A 29 6.95 12.83 4.49
CA PHE A 29 5.56 12.85 4.89
C PHE A 29 5.13 11.48 5.38
N ARG A 30 4.24 11.46 6.37
CA ARG A 30 3.65 10.24 6.90
C ARG A 30 2.19 10.50 7.22
N HIS A 31 1.32 9.57 6.82
CA HIS A 31 -0.09 9.62 7.13
C HIS A 31 -0.61 8.23 7.51
N ARG A 32 -1.63 8.20 8.36
CA ARG A 32 -2.24 6.95 8.87
C ARG A 32 -3.74 7.03 8.74
N VAL A 33 -4.35 5.92 8.33
CA VAL A 33 -5.80 5.76 8.29
C VAL A 33 -6.22 4.49 9.04
N VAL A 34 -7.49 4.41 9.42
CA VAL A 34 -8.05 3.19 10.02
C VAL A 34 -8.14 2.11 8.95
N THR A 35 -7.75 0.88 9.29
CA THR A 35 -7.94 -0.27 8.39
C THR A 35 -9.43 -0.60 8.33
N PRO A 36 -10.05 -0.64 7.14
CA PRO A 36 -11.41 -1.15 6.95
C PRO A 36 -11.44 -2.68 7.14
N ALA A 37 -11.29 -3.12 8.39
CA ALA A 37 -11.13 -4.52 8.72
C ALA A 37 -12.36 -5.31 8.25
N ARG A 38 -12.10 -6.51 7.74
CA ARG A 38 -13.11 -7.43 7.18
C ARG A 38 -13.76 -6.98 5.87
N ASP A 39 -13.37 -5.83 5.32
CA ASP A 39 -13.80 -5.37 4.01
C ASP A 39 -12.61 -5.25 3.06
N TYR A 40 -12.50 -6.20 2.14
CA TYR A 40 -11.42 -6.23 1.17
C TYR A 40 -11.46 -5.04 0.22
N ARG A 41 -12.64 -4.66 -0.29
CA ARG A 41 -12.75 -3.59 -1.27
C ARG A 41 -12.42 -2.25 -0.63
N ALA A 42 -12.99 -1.99 0.55
CA ALA A 42 -12.68 -0.78 1.30
C ALA A 42 -11.18 -0.72 1.69
N THR A 43 -10.53 -1.87 1.95
CA THR A 43 -9.08 -1.92 2.18
C THR A 43 -8.29 -1.44 0.95
N ILE A 44 -8.65 -1.90 -0.26
CA ILE A 44 -8.02 -1.45 -1.52
C ILE A 44 -8.21 0.06 -1.71
N ASP A 45 -9.43 0.55 -1.52
CA ASP A 45 -9.77 1.95 -1.69
C ASP A 45 -9.02 2.83 -0.68
N ALA A 46 -8.90 2.39 0.59
CA ALA A 46 -8.15 3.09 1.62
C ALA A 46 -6.65 3.18 1.31
N ILE A 47 -6.03 2.09 0.85
CA ILE A 47 -4.61 2.09 0.44
C ILE A 47 -4.40 3.05 -0.74
N THR A 48 -5.27 2.97 -1.76
CA THR A 48 -5.17 3.78 -2.97
C THR A 48 -5.35 5.27 -2.66
N ALA A 49 -6.33 5.61 -1.81
CA ALA A 49 -6.55 6.97 -1.35
C ALA A 49 -5.35 7.51 -0.56
N LEU A 50 -4.81 6.71 0.37
CA LEU A 50 -3.63 7.08 1.15
C LEU A 50 -2.41 7.36 0.26
N ILE A 51 -2.15 6.53 -0.75
CA ILE A 51 -1.08 6.76 -1.73
C ILE A 51 -1.30 8.10 -2.44
N ARG A 52 -2.51 8.35 -2.97
CA ARG A 52 -2.82 9.60 -3.69
C ARG A 52 -2.67 10.83 -2.80
N THR A 53 -3.09 10.75 -1.52
CA THR A 53 -2.88 11.84 -0.55
C THR A 53 -1.40 12.12 -0.34
N ILE A 54 -0.58 11.09 -0.21
CA ILE A 54 0.87 11.26 -0.05
C ILE A 54 1.49 11.89 -1.30
N GLU A 55 1.08 11.45 -2.50
CA GLU A 55 1.56 12.02 -3.78
C GLU A 55 1.16 13.48 -3.97
N GLN A 56 -0.05 13.84 -3.57
CA GLN A 56 -0.50 15.23 -3.56
C GLN A 56 0.38 16.09 -2.66
N GLU A 57 0.74 15.60 -1.47
CA GLU A 57 1.61 16.31 -0.53
C GLU A 57 3.03 16.50 -1.07
N ILE A 58 3.64 15.47 -1.67
CA ILE A 58 5.00 15.57 -2.22
C ILE A 58 5.05 16.19 -3.63
N GLY A 59 3.89 16.44 -4.24
CA GLY A 59 3.75 17.05 -5.57
C GLY A 59 4.22 16.18 -6.74
N VAL A 60 4.42 14.88 -6.54
CA VAL A 60 4.93 13.97 -7.57
C VAL A 60 4.44 12.54 -7.37
N ALA A 61 4.27 11.84 -8.49
CA ALA A 61 4.02 10.41 -8.50
C ALA A 61 5.28 9.63 -8.08
N ALA A 62 5.12 8.62 -7.21
CA ALA A 62 6.24 7.87 -6.64
C ALA A 62 6.09 6.34 -6.82
N THR A 63 7.20 5.61 -6.74
CA THR A 63 7.12 4.13 -6.71
C THR A 63 6.54 3.67 -5.37
N VAL A 64 5.71 2.62 -5.39
CA VAL A 64 4.99 2.13 -4.20
C VAL A 64 5.49 0.74 -3.81
N GLY A 65 5.80 0.56 -2.52
CA GLY A 65 5.99 -0.75 -1.89
C GLY A 65 4.94 -0.96 -0.80
N ILE A 66 4.45 -2.20 -0.64
CA ILE A 66 3.34 -2.53 0.27
C ILE A 66 3.71 -3.71 1.16
N GLY A 67 3.92 -3.43 2.44
CA GLY A 67 4.00 -4.44 3.50
C GLY A 67 2.61 -4.89 3.92
N ILE A 68 2.42 -6.20 4.05
CA ILE A 68 1.16 -6.81 4.46
C ILE A 68 1.39 -7.79 5.62
N PRO A 69 0.39 -8.04 6.47
CA PRO A 69 0.55 -8.91 7.64
C PRO A 69 0.26 -10.35 7.23
N GLY A 70 1.03 -10.86 6.26
CA GLY A 70 0.90 -12.14 5.59
C GLY A 70 1.89 -12.26 4.42
N ALA A 71 1.68 -13.23 3.52
CA ALA A 71 2.55 -13.42 2.37
C ALA A 71 1.76 -13.64 1.08
N LEU A 72 2.31 -13.25 -0.07
CA LEU A 72 1.79 -13.65 -1.37
C LEU A 72 2.27 -15.06 -1.71
N SER A 73 1.37 -15.90 -2.18
CA SER A 73 1.71 -17.20 -2.75
C SER A 73 2.43 -17.01 -4.10
N PRO A 74 3.65 -17.55 -4.29
CA PRO A 74 4.35 -17.44 -5.58
C PRO A 74 3.60 -18.14 -6.72
N THR A 75 2.82 -19.18 -6.40
CA THR A 75 2.09 -20.00 -7.38
C THR A 75 0.81 -19.32 -7.85
N THR A 76 0.09 -18.63 -6.97
CA THR A 76 -1.26 -18.11 -7.26
C THR A 76 -1.35 -16.59 -7.25
N GLY A 77 -0.37 -15.89 -6.69
CA GLY A 77 -0.44 -14.43 -6.47
C GLY A 77 -1.45 -14.00 -5.41
N LEU A 78 -2.08 -14.95 -4.71
CA LEU A 78 -3.07 -14.69 -3.67
C LEU A 78 -2.40 -14.58 -2.30
N VAL A 79 -2.96 -13.76 -1.41
CA VAL A 79 -2.48 -13.66 -0.03
C VAL A 79 -2.76 -14.97 0.73
N LYS A 80 -1.80 -15.43 1.53
CA LYS A 80 -1.88 -16.55 2.45
C LYS A 80 -1.30 -16.17 3.82
N ASN A 81 -1.65 -16.96 4.85
CA ASN A 81 -1.09 -16.87 6.20
C ASN A 81 -1.12 -15.43 6.77
N ALA A 82 -2.27 -14.78 6.67
CA ALA A 82 -2.43 -13.39 7.12
C ALA A 82 -3.29 -13.28 8.38
N ASN A 83 -2.86 -12.47 9.34
CA ASN A 83 -3.68 -12.13 10.51
C ASN A 83 -4.92 -11.32 10.12
N SER A 84 -4.79 -10.53 9.05
CA SER A 84 -5.92 -9.85 8.39
C SER A 84 -6.64 -10.84 7.47
N THR A 85 -7.52 -11.67 8.03
CA THR A 85 -8.08 -12.85 7.35
C THR A 85 -8.90 -12.53 6.09
N TRP A 86 -9.48 -11.33 5.98
CA TRP A 86 -10.22 -10.90 4.78
C TRP A 86 -9.32 -10.69 3.55
N LEU A 87 -8.00 -10.65 3.74
CA LEU A 87 -7.03 -10.64 2.66
C LEU A 87 -6.77 -12.04 2.10
N ILE A 88 -6.93 -13.11 2.92
CA ILE A 88 -6.57 -14.48 2.52
C ILE A 88 -7.36 -14.89 1.27
N GLY A 89 -6.65 -15.46 0.30
CA GLY A 89 -7.22 -15.89 -0.98
C GLY A 89 -7.50 -14.75 -1.96
N ARG A 90 -7.15 -13.49 -1.63
CA ARG A 90 -7.38 -12.34 -2.51
C ARG A 90 -6.13 -11.93 -3.29
N PRO A 91 -6.28 -11.43 -4.54
CA PRO A 91 -5.18 -10.99 -5.39
C PRO A 91 -4.75 -9.54 -5.07
N LEU A 92 -4.44 -9.25 -3.80
CA LEU A 92 -4.18 -7.90 -3.27
C LEU A 92 -3.26 -7.04 -4.13
N LYS A 93 -2.11 -7.59 -4.55
CA LYS A 93 -1.15 -6.86 -5.39
C LYS A 93 -1.79 -6.42 -6.71
N ARG A 94 -2.41 -7.36 -7.44
CA ARG A 94 -3.02 -7.10 -8.75
C ARG A 94 -4.13 -6.06 -8.65
N ASP A 95 -4.95 -6.14 -7.62
CA ASP A 95 -6.10 -5.23 -7.47
C ASP A 95 -5.64 -3.80 -7.12
N ILE A 96 -4.58 -3.66 -6.33
CA ILE A 96 -3.95 -2.35 -6.07
C ILE A 96 -3.27 -1.80 -7.32
N GLU A 97 -2.52 -2.63 -8.06
CA GLU A 97 -1.91 -2.22 -9.33
C GLU A 97 -2.95 -1.73 -10.34
N THR A 98 -4.09 -2.43 -10.41
CA THR A 98 -5.23 -2.04 -11.25
C THR A 98 -5.82 -0.71 -10.79
N ALA A 99 -6.02 -0.50 -9.48
CA ALA A 99 -6.58 0.74 -8.94
C ALA A 99 -5.65 1.95 -9.09
N LEU A 100 -4.32 1.74 -9.08
CA LEU A 100 -3.31 2.77 -9.28
C LEU A 100 -2.97 3.00 -10.76
N GLY A 101 -3.28 2.05 -11.64
CA GLY A 101 -2.89 2.10 -13.05
C GLY A 101 -1.38 1.95 -13.27
N ARG A 102 -0.64 1.40 -12.30
CA ARG A 102 0.82 1.22 -12.37
C ARG A 102 1.30 0.12 -11.41
N PRO A 103 2.52 -0.41 -11.59
CA PRO A 103 3.06 -1.47 -10.74
C PRO A 103 3.26 -1.06 -9.27
N ALA A 104 3.09 -2.02 -8.37
CA ALA A 104 3.40 -1.94 -6.95
C ALA A 104 4.29 -3.12 -6.53
N ARG A 105 5.08 -2.96 -5.47
CA ARG A 105 6.05 -3.97 -5.00
C ARG A 105 5.67 -4.57 -3.67
#